data_AF-A0A4Q5S4X6-F1
#
_entry.id   AF-A0A4Q5S4X6-F1
#
_cell.length_a   1.000
_cell.length_b   1.000
_cell.length_c   1.000
_cell.angle_alpha   90.00
_cell.angle_beta   90.00
_cell.angle_gamma   90.00
#
_symmetry.space_group_name_H-M   'P 1'
#
loop_
_entity.id
_entity.type
_entity.pdbx_description
1 polymer ?
#
loop_
_entity_poly.entity_id
_entity_poly.type
_entity_poly.pdbx_seq_one_letter_code
_entity_poly.pdbx_strand_id
1 'polypeptide(L)'
;MKKLLPALFIFLLALASCRKEQQSAPNPPAKKDTITTQPTPPAMPATATITKLLPYSGTAGTTVIISGTKFGTNVTSISVLFNGVAATINSVTDTAIQVTVPVTATGNVTLKKGSETILGPVFTYTNTATLTGISPSSGAAGTIVTLKGTNFGTSIAGVSVSFNGLPAGIQFFTDTEIRAVAPVSTSGPITLIIGNQTITGTAFTYVSPFIAPYVSGNVILTTQAEVDAFVAQNKGRQLQITGNLNISGADITSVSGLFNITSVSGLISINSCPLLNDVSFLNNITAADNLSFQNLPVTVIIMDKLVNATSYITVSSCKNLNTLSLKALTSVTGKSVLGSIRIISCEQLSHLDFSSLSSNEGGIFIAGTAISDLSGFSSLQKAGALTLSSNPSLINLHGLEQLTTLTLPAISGLLGGVVINGIYINSNVKLTSLTGLQNLKAAPIARITSNIMLNDFCPAKALITTLSTLPAYSYRSTAALTLTNNGSYPTTKDALAAVALCN
;
A
#
# COMPACT_ATOMS: atom_id res chain seq x y z
N MET A 1 -39.09 -27.62 -19.85
CA MET A 1 -39.47 -28.94 -19.28
C MET A 1 -39.69 -28.66 -17.79
N LYS A 2 -40.87 -28.80 -17.15
CA LYS A 2 -41.78 -29.98 -16.97
C LYS A 2 -41.02 -31.18 -16.38
N LYS A 3 -41.48 -31.94 -15.37
CA LYS A 3 -42.78 -32.04 -14.61
C LYS A 3 -42.60 -31.41 -13.19
N LEU A 4 -43.47 -31.42 -12.16
CA LEU A 4 -44.91 -31.70 -11.82
C LEU A 4 -45.20 -30.78 -10.59
N LEU A 5 -46.37 -30.31 -10.13
CA LEU A 5 -47.80 -30.69 -10.02
C LEU A 5 -48.21 -31.65 -8.85
N PRO A 6 -49.40 -31.45 -8.19
CA PRO A 6 -49.65 -31.83 -6.79
C PRO A 6 -50.96 -32.66 -6.57
N ALA A 7 -51.54 -32.65 -5.35
CA ALA A 7 -52.85 -33.25 -5.00
C ALA A 7 -53.79 -32.24 -4.26
N LEU A 8 -55.09 -32.56 -4.15
CA LEU A 8 -56.21 -31.62 -3.88
C LEU A 8 -57.40 -32.29 -3.15
N PHE A 9 -58.43 -31.49 -2.75
CA PHE A 9 -59.74 -31.84 -2.13
C PHE A 9 -59.68 -32.27 -0.65
N ILE A 10 -60.65 -31.98 0.25
CA ILE A 10 -62.15 -32.04 0.28
C ILE A 10 -62.68 -30.89 1.23
N PHE A 11 -63.91 -30.30 1.27
CA PHE A 11 -65.27 -30.57 0.74
C PHE A 11 -66.09 -29.28 0.32
N LEU A 12 -67.32 -29.08 0.87
CA LEU A 12 -68.43 -28.13 0.58
C LEU A 12 -68.86 -27.39 1.89
N LEU A 13 -69.89 -26.51 2.04
CA LEU A 13 -71.08 -26.02 1.28
C LEU A 13 -71.12 -24.46 1.37
N ALA A 14 -71.80 -23.59 0.58
CA ALA A 14 -73.06 -23.60 -0.20
C ALA A 14 -74.37 -23.44 0.64
N LEU A 15 -75.41 -22.64 0.30
CA LEU A 15 -75.61 -21.53 -0.67
C LEU A 15 -76.99 -20.84 -0.39
N ALA A 16 -77.17 -19.55 -0.74
CA ALA A 16 -78.46 -18.87 -1.07
C ALA A 16 -79.58 -18.75 0.02
N SER A 17 -80.61 -17.87 -0.06
CA SER A 17 -80.81 -16.54 -0.71
C SER A 17 -82.17 -15.91 -0.28
N CYS A 18 -82.46 -14.69 -0.79
CA CYS A 18 -83.78 -14.07 -1.08
C CYS A 18 -84.40 -13.01 -0.13
N ARG A 19 -85.17 -12.08 -0.75
CA ARG A 19 -85.87 -10.90 -0.18
C ARG A 19 -87.38 -10.98 -0.51
N LYS A 20 -88.26 -10.39 0.33
CA LYS A 20 -89.16 -9.26 -0.07
C LYS A 20 -89.98 -8.67 1.09
N GLU A 21 -90.62 -7.53 0.81
CA GLU A 21 -91.59 -6.77 1.65
C GLU A 21 -93.01 -7.41 1.58
N GLN A 22 -94.11 -6.97 2.23
CA GLN A 22 -94.50 -5.62 2.72
C GLN A 22 -95.73 -5.64 3.69
N GLN A 23 -95.83 -4.64 4.59
CA GLN A 23 -97.05 -3.98 5.18
C GLN A 23 -98.05 -4.63 6.19
N SER A 24 -98.28 -3.90 7.32
CA SER A 24 -99.54 -3.69 8.14
C SER A 24 -100.38 -4.89 8.69
N ALA A 25 -101.06 -4.89 9.86
CA ALA A 25 -101.26 -4.03 11.07
C ALA A 25 -102.00 -4.92 12.14
N PRO A 26 -102.52 -4.50 13.34
CA PRO A 26 -102.51 -3.22 14.09
C PRO A 26 -102.07 -3.32 15.59
N ASN A 27 -102.21 -2.22 16.36
CA ASN A 27 -102.10 -2.13 17.85
C ASN A 27 -103.49 -2.36 18.52
N PRO A 28 -103.61 -2.84 19.80
CA PRO A 28 -103.17 -2.15 21.06
C PRO A 28 -102.71 -3.15 22.18
N PRO A 29 -102.55 -2.81 23.49
CA PRO A 29 -102.61 -1.52 24.22
C PRO A 29 -101.28 -1.12 24.91
N ALA A 30 -101.32 -0.16 25.85
CA ALA A 30 -100.17 0.64 26.28
C ALA A 30 -99.72 0.49 27.76
N LYS A 31 -98.58 1.15 28.06
CA LYS A 31 -97.95 1.48 29.36
C LYS A 31 -97.23 0.37 30.15
N LYS A 32 -95.89 0.48 30.17
CA LYS A 32 -95.21 1.05 31.35
C LYS A 32 -93.84 1.63 30.96
N ASP A 33 -93.62 2.91 31.23
CA ASP A 33 -92.33 3.56 30.99
C ASP A 33 -91.28 3.01 31.95
N THR A 34 -90.20 2.44 31.40
CA THR A 34 -89.04 1.98 32.16
C THR A 34 -87.80 2.47 31.42
N ILE A 35 -87.11 3.47 31.97
CA ILE A 35 -85.89 4.03 31.38
C ILE A 35 -84.76 3.01 31.62
N THR A 36 -84.52 2.13 30.65
CA THR A 36 -83.32 1.31 30.59
C THR A 36 -82.20 2.09 29.89
N THR A 37 -81.17 2.48 30.66
CA THR A 37 -79.99 3.14 30.11
C THR A 37 -79.24 2.19 29.18
N GLN A 38 -79.25 2.50 27.88
CA GLN A 38 -78.39 1.83 26.89
C GLN A 38 -76.93 1.94 27.33
N PRO A 39 -76.17 0.83 27.44
CA PRO A 39 -74.75 0.90 27.76
C PRO A 39 -74.00 1.62 26.63
N THR A 40 -73.24 2.64 26.99
CA THR A 40 -72.36 3.35 26.05
C THR A 40 -71.28 2.40 25.52
N PRO A 41 -70.90 2.48 24.23
CA PRO A 41 -69.75 1.75 23.71
C PRO A 41 -68.49 2.06 24.53
N PRO A 42 -67.58 1.09 24.76
CA PRO A 42 -66.32 1.35 25.44
C PRO A 42 -65.57 2.48 24.74
N ALA A 43 -65.27 3.56 25.48
CA ALA A 43 -64.57 4.70 24.92
C ALA A 43 -63.17 4.25 24.45
N MET A 44 -62.90 4.40 23.15
CA MET A 44 -61.59 4.10 22.58
C MET A 44 -60.52 4.85 23.38
N PRO A 45 -59.42 4.20 23.80
CA PRO A 45 -58.42 4.84 24.64
C PRO A 45 -57.80 6.01 23.89
N ALA A 46 -58.26 7.24 24.20
CA ALA A 46 -57.81 8.42 23.47
C ALA A 46 -56.30 8.55 23.60
N THR A 47 -55.62 8.66 22.46
CA THR A 47 -54.15 8.69 22.34
C THR A 47 -53.57 9.99 22.89
N ALA A 48 -52.25 10.04 23.08
CA ALA A 48 -51.59 11.30 23.38
C ALA A 48 -51.54 12.23 22.16
N THR A 49 -51.57 13.55 22.40
CA THR A 49 -51.64 14.57 21.34
C THR A 49 -50.63 15.68 21.58
N ILE A 50 -50.13 16.32 20.52
CA ILE A 50 -49.35 17.56 20.59
C ILE A 50 -50.22 18.68 20.03
N THR A 51 -50.45 19.74 20.80
CA THR A 51 -51.33 20.86 20.43
C THR A 51 -50.57 22.17 20.16
N LYS A 52 -49.42 22.40 20.80
CA LYS A 52 -48.67 23.65 20.68
C LYS A 52 -47.17 23.46 20.95
N LEU A 53 -46.35 24.29 20.31
CA LEU A 53 -44.94 24.52 20.62
C LEU A 53 -44.77 25.96 21.10
N LEU A 54 -43.99 26.19 22.16
CA LEU A 54 -43.64 27.52 22.64
C LEU A 54 -42.16 27.59 23.05
N PRO A 55 -41.31 28.36 22.35
CA PRO A 55 -41.58 29.01 21.06
C PRO A 55 -41.85 27.99 19.94
N TYR A 56 -42.49 28.42 18.86
CA TYR A 56 -42.71 27.61 17.65
C TYR A 56 -41.52 27.66 16.67
N SER A 57 -40.49 28.46 16.99
CA SER A 57 -39.31 28.70 16.19
C SER A 57 -38.08 28.95 17.07
N GLY A 58 -36.88 28.72 16.52
CA GLY A 58 -35.63 28.94 17.25
C GLY A 58 -34.44 28.17 16.69
N THR A 59 -33.34 28.20 17.44
CA THR A 59 -32.06 27.56 17.12
C THR A 59 -31.84 26.27 17.93
N ALA A 60 -30.77 25.52 17.64
CA ALA A 60 -30.26 24.55 18.61
C ALA A 60 -30.02 25.23 19.98
N GLY A 61 -30.21 24.47 21.06
CA GLY A 61 -30.17 24.97 22.43
C GLY A 61 -31.44 25.70 22.90
N THR A 62 -32.37 26.05 22.00
CA THR A 62 -33.65 26.65 22.38
C THR A 62 -34.42 25.68 23.27
N THR A 63 -34.87 26.13 24.44
CA THR A 63 -35.79 25.36 25.27
C THR A 63 -37.22 25.58 24.78
N VAL A 64 -37.88 24.50 24.34
CA VAL A 64 -39.26 24.51 23.83
C VAL A 64 -40.16 23.77 24.81
N ILE A 65 -41.32 24.35 25.10
CA ILE A 65 -42.42 23.69 25.79
C ILE A 65 -43.37 23.14 24.72
N ILE A 66 -43.51 21.82 24.70
CA ILE A 66 -44.48 21.08 23.88
C ILE A 66 -45.73 20.87 24.73
N SER A 67 -46.83 21.53 24.41
CA SER A 67 -48.12 21.35 25.08
C SER A 67 -48.95 20.27 24.40
N GLY A 68 -49.78 19.57 25.16
CA GLY A 68 -50.63 18.50 24.66
C GLY A 68 -51.39 17.77 25.77
N THR A 69 -51.61 16.47 25.59
CA THR A 69 -52.35 15.63 26.54
C THR A 69 -51.77 14.22 26.61
N LYS A 70 -51.89 13.57 27.78
CA LYS A 70 -51.56 12.17 28.02
C LYS A 70 -50.09 11.81 27.82
N PHE A 71 -49.16 12.75 28.02
CA PHE A 71 -47.72 12.45 27.91
C PHE A 71 -47.21 11.51 29.01
N GLY A 72 -47.89 11.42 30.16
CA GLY A 72 -47.39 10.78 31.37
C GLY A 72 -46.41 11.67 32.14
N THR A 73 -45.69 11.10 33.12
CA THR A 73 -44.75 11.82 34.00
C THR A 73 -43.33 11.24 34.01
N ASN A 74 -43.07 10.18 33.24
CA ASN A 74 -41.77 9.51 33.20
C ASN A 74 -41.05 9.78 31.87
N VAL A 75 -39.94 10.53 31.93
CA VAL A 75 -39.08 10.86 30.78
C VAL A 75 -38.55 9.64 30.03
N THR A 76 -38.32 8.49 30.68
CA THR A 76 -37.79 7.29 30.01
C THR A 76 -38.84 6.53 29.19
N SER A 77 -40.12 6.90 29.30
CA SER A 77 -41.23 6.29 28.54
C SER A 77 -41.48 6.95 27.17
N ILE A 78 -40.79 8.06 26.88
CA ILE A 78 -41.02 8.90 25.70
C ILE A 78 -39.70 9.28 25.00
N SER A 79 -39.79 9.66 23.74
CA SER A 79 -38.72 10.40 23.04
C SER A 79 -39.32 11.45 22.11
N VAL A 80 -38.65 12.60 22.00
CA VAL A 80 -39.06 13.71 21.14
C VAL A 80 -38.04 13.89 20.03
N LEU A 81 -38.50 14.13 18.81
CA LEU A 81 -37.66 14.33 17.63
C LEU A 81 -38.09 15.60 16.88
N PHE A 82 -37.14 16.45 16.48
CA PHE A 82 -37.36 17.63 15.65
C PHE A 82 -36.85 17.34 14.24
N ASN A 83 -37.78 17.20 13.29
CA ASN A 83 -37.50 16.77 11.91
C ASN A 83 -36.65 15.48 11.86
N GLY A 84 -36.97 14.52 12.72
CA GLY A 84 -36.27 13.23 12.84
C GLY A 84 -35.02 13.21 13.74
N VAL A 85 -34.47 14.36 14.15
CA VAL A 85 -33.32 14.44 15.08
C VAL A 85 -33.81 14.43 16.53
N ALA A 86 -33.30 13.53 17.37
CA ALA A 86 -33.72 13.41 18.77
C ALA A 86 -33.35 14.65 19.60
N ALA A 87 -34.26 15.08 20.48
CA ALA A 87 -34.10 16.20 21.40
C ALA A 87 -33.88 15.72 22.85
N THR A 88 -33.10 16.48 23.62
CA THR A 88 -32.98 16.25 25.08
C THR A 88 -34.28 16.63 25.76
N ILE A 89 -34.87 15.73 26.54
CA ILE A 89 -36.05 16.02 27.36
C ILE A 89 -35.56 16.52 28.73
N ASN A 90 -35.94 17.74 29.08
CA ASN A 90 -35.55 18.43 30.31
C ASN A 90 -36.54 18.15 31.45
N SER A 91 -37.84 18.08 31.14
CA SER A 91 -38.90 17.70 32.08
C SER A 91 -40.16 17.21 31.35
N VAL A 92 -41.04 16.49 32.04
CA VAL A 92 -42.35 16.08 31.51
C VAL A 92 -43.44 16.06 32.60
N THR A 93 -44.62 16.55 32.23
CA THR A 93 -45.90 16.37 32.90
C THR A 93 -46.92 15.87 31.87
N ASP A 94 -48.10 15.42 32.30
CA ASP A 94 -49.07 14.79 31.38
C ASP A 94 -49.56 15.73 30.25
N THR A 95 -49.40 17.05 30.41
CA THR A 95 -49.82 18.08 29.44
C THR A 95 -48.68 18.93 28.88
N ALA A 96 -47.43 18.77 29.37
CA ALA A 96 -46.28 19.52 28.89
C ALA A 96 -44.97 18.70 28.88
N ILE A 97 -44.22 18.72 27.77
CA ILE A 97 -42.83 18.25 27.71
C ILE A 97 -41.92 19.46 27.47
N GLN A 98 -40.93 19.66 28.33
CA GLN A 98 -39.90 20.67 28.13
C GLN A 98 -38.69 20.00 27.47
N VAL A 99 -38.23 20.52 26.34
CA VAL A 99 -37.14 19.93 25.54
C VAL A 99 -36.11 20.95 25.10
N THR A 100 -34.87 20.52 24.91
CA THR A 100 -33.80 21.32 24.29
C THR A 100 -33.70 20.94 22.81
N VAL A 101 -33.88 21.93 21.92
CA VAL A 101 -33.85 21.74 20.46
C VAL A 101 -32.46 21.31 20.00
N PRO A 102 -32.31 20.22 19.22
CA PRO A 102 -31.04 19.78 18.64
C PRO A 102 -30.69 20.59 17.39
N VAL A 103 -29.47 20.42 16.86
CA VAL A 103 -29.14 20.93 15.52
C VAL A 103 -29.89 20.10 14.47
N THR A 104 -30.72 20.76 13.67
CA THR A 104 -31.64 20.12 12.73
C THR A 104 -32.04 21.11 11.62
N ALA A 105 -33.05 20.77 10.82
CA ALA A 105 -33.70 21.68 9.87
C ALA A 105 -35.20 21.83 10.20
N THR A 106 -35.85 22.88 9.69
CA THR A 106 -37.30 23.10 9.83
C THR A 106 -38.10 21.85 9.44
N GLY A 107 -39.04 21.45 10.30
CA GLY A 107 -39.87 20.26 10.09
C GLY A 107 -40.70 19.91 11.32
N ASN A 108 -41.49 18.83 11.23
CA ASN A 108 -42.40 18.44 12.31
C ASN A 108 -41.68 17.99 13.58
N VAL A 109 -42.24 18.37 14.73
CA VAL A 109 -41.94 17.73 16.01
C VAL A 109 -42.71 16.41 16.08
N THR A 110 -42.04 15.34 16.50
CA THR A 110 -42.63 14.00 16.66
C THR A 110 -42.41 13.52 18.09
N LEU A 111 -43.45 13.04 18.75
CA LEU A 111 -43.36 12.32 20.03
C LEU A 111 -43.53 10.83 19.77
N LYS A 112 -42.64 10.00 20.34
CA LYS A 112 -42.85 8.55 20.44
C LYS A 112 -43.12 8.20 21.90
N LYS A 113 -44.12 7.35 22.15
CA LYS A 113 -44.52 6.87 23.48
C LYS A 113 -44.85 5.38 23.42
N GLY A 114 -43.95 4.54 23.91
CA GLY A 114 -44.03 3.10 23.65
C GLY A 114 -44.04 2.81 22.14
N SER A 115 -45.12 2.19 21.63
CA SER A 115 -45.35 1.97 20.20
C SER A 115 -46.07 3.13 19.49
N GLU A 116 -46.66 4.09 20.21
CA GLU A 116 -47.32 5.25 19.60
C GLU A 116 -46.29 6.20 18.98
N THR A 117 -46.56 6.69 17.76
CA THR A 117 -45.82 7.79 17.13
C THR A 117 -46.80 8.89 16.77
N ILE A 118 -46.61 10.07 17.36
CA ILE A 118 -47.55 11.19 17.36
C ILE A 118 -46.89 12.36 16.62
N LEU A 119 -47.45 12.73 15.47
CA LEU A 119 -46.97 13.84 14.66
C LEU A 119 -47.54 15.16 15.22
N GLY A 120 -46.64 16.05 15.63
CA GLY A 120 -46.96 17.41 16.03
C GLY A 120 -46.78 18.43 14.90
N PRO A 121 -46.98 19.73 15.18
CA PRO A 121 -46.80 20.80 14.22
C PRO A 121 -45.32 20.99 13.84
N VAL A 122 -45.09 21.79 12.80
CA VAL A 122 -43.75 22.20 12.35
C VAL A 122 -43.11 23.14 13.36
N PHE A 123 -41.82 22.91 13.66
CA PHE A 123 -40.94 23.86 14.31
C PHE A 123 -40.07 24.55 13.26
N THR A 124 -40.05 25.88 13.25
CA THR A 124 -39.22 26.66 12.32
C THR A 124 -37.81 26.82 12.89
N TYR A 125 -36.85 26.11 12.31
CA TYR A 125 -35.44 26.21 12.68
C TYR A 125 -34.83 27.46 12.04
N THR A 126 -34.51 28.49 12.84
CA THR A 126 -34.27 29.86 12.35
C THR A 126 -32.83 30.17 11.96
N ASN A 127 -31.87 29.29 12.26
CA ASN A 127 -30.44 29.58 12.14
C ASN A 127 -29.70 28.39 11.51
N THR A 128 -29.87 28.21 10.20
CA THR A 128 -29.23 27.12 9.44
C THR A 128 -27.71 27.23 9.48
N ALA A 129 -27.02 26.10 9.46
CA ALA A 129 -25.57 26.07 9.38
C ALA A 129 -25.07 26.57 8.01
N THR A 130 -23.95 27.30 8.00
CA THR A 130 -23.36 27.87 6.78
C THR A 130 -21.89 27.48 6.67
N LEU A 131 -21.40 27.27 5.44
CA LEU A 131 -19.99 26.98 5.15
C LEU A 131 -19.43 28.15 4.33
N THR A 132 -18.72 29.07 5.00
CA THR A 132 -18.28 30.36 4.44
C THR A 132 -16.91 30.31 3.78
N GLY A 133 -16.09 29.30 4.08
CA GLY A 133 -14.80 29.10 3.43
C GLY A 133 -14.09 27.82 3.82
N ILE A 134 -13.09 27.44 3.03
CA ILE A 134 -12.21 26.29 3.27
C ILE A 134 -10.75 26.74 3.15
N SER A 135 -9.87 26.29 4.04
CA SER A 135 -8.44 26.64 4.00
C SER A 135 -7.54 25.50 4.50
N PRO A 136 -6.53 25.07 3.73
CA PRO A 136 -6.25 25.50 2.36
C PRO A 136 -7.34 25.00 1.38
N SER A 137 -7.50 25.68 0.24
CA SER A 137 -8.40 25.24 -0.85
C SER A 137 -7.77 24.20 -1.77
N SER A 138 -6.50 23.86 -1.56
CA SER A 138 -5.77 22.81 -2.27
C SER A 138 -4.78 22.08 -1.37
N GLY A 139 -4.43 20.85 -1.73
CA GLY A 139 -3.51 20.00 -0.96
C GLY A 139 -3.53 18.54 -1.43
N ALA A 140 -2.67 17.71 -0.86
CA ALA A 140 -2.74 16.26 -1.04
C ALA A 140 -3.76 15.64 -0.06
N ALA A 141 -4.07 14.35 -0.20
CA ALA A 141 -4.72 13.64 0.90
C ALA A 141 -3.84 13.66 2.15
N GLY A 142 -4.47 13.65 3.33
CA GLY A 142 -3.81 13.91 4.61
C GLY A 142 -3.70 15.40 4.96
N THR A 143 -3.91 16.33 4.02
CA THR A 143 -4.01 17.77 4.34
C THR A 143 -5.17 18.01 5.31
N ILE A 144 -4.88 18.69 6.43
CA ILE A 144 -5.89 19.16 7.37
C ILE A 144 -6.53 20.43 6.79
N VAL A 145 -7.80 20.34 6.40
CA VAL A 145 -8.57 21.44 5.83
C VAL A 145 -9.49 22.01 6.91
N THR A 146 -9.37 23.31 7.12
CA THR A 146 -10.21 24.09 8.04
C THR A 146 -11.43 24.60 7.28
N LEU A 147 -12.59 24.02 7.56
CA LEU A 147 -13.91 24.49 7.14
C LEU A 147 -14.33 25.58 8.13
N LYS A 148 -14.60 26.79 7.65
CA LYS A 148 -15.13 27.90 8.46
C LYS A 148 -16.59 28.17 8.13
N GLY A 149 -17.35 28.57 9.13
CA GLY A 149 -18.79 28.75 8.98
C GLY A 149 -19.48 29.28 10.23
N THR A 150 -20.76 28.99 10.34
CA THR A 150 -21.60 29.37 11.49
C THR A 150 -22.57 28.25 11.85
N ASN A 151 -22.99 28.20 13.11
CA ASN A 151 -24.11 27.40 13.61
C ASN A 151 -23.89 25.89 13.47
N PHE A 152 -22.62 25.43 13.47
CA PHE A 152 -22.29 24.01 13.42
C PHE A 152 -22.72 23.26 14.69
N GLY A 153 -22.90 23.97 15.81
CA GLY A 153 -23.29 23.44 17.11
C GLY A 153 -22.10 23.12 18.02
N THR A 154 -22.41 22.61 19.20
CA THR A 154 -21.44 22.28 20.27
C THR A 154 -21.21 20.78 20.47
N SER A 155 -21.85 19.93 19.66
CA SER A 155 -21.68 18.48 19.68
C SER A 155 -21.39 17.96 18.27
N ILE A 156 -20.40 17.07 18.16
CA ILE A 156 -20.01 16.40 16.92
C ILE A 156 -20.96 15.23 16.55
N ALA A 157 -21.90 14.87 17.44
CA ALA A 157 -22.86 13.80 17.17
C ALA A 157 -23.84 14.21 16.06
N GLY A 158 -23.81 13.46 14.94
CA GLY A 158 -24.58 13.80 13.74
C GLY A 158 -23.89 14.77 12.77
N VAL A 159 -22.58 15.00 12.94
CA VAL A 159 -21.75 15.79 12.02
C VAL A 159 -20.94 14.85 11.12
N SER A 160 -20.88 15.12 9.81
CA SER A 160 -19.93 14.47 8.92
C SER A 160 -19.44 15.40 7.80
N VAL A 161 -18.22 15.18 7.33
CA VAL A 161 -17.61 15.89 6.20
C VAL A 161 -17.25 14.87 5.13
N SER A 162 -17.38 15.23 3.86
CA SER A 162 -16.91 14.44 2.73
C SER A 162 -16.30 15.32 1.63
N PHE A 163 -15.35 14.76 0.88
CA PHE A 163 -14.62 15.41 -0.20
C PHE A 163 -14.92 14.67 -1.51
N ASN A 164 -15.62 15.34 -2.42
CA ASN A 164 -16.18 14.74 -3.64
C ASN A 164 -16.94 13.43 -3.37
N GLY A 165 -17.77 13.43 -2.31
CA GLY A 165 -18.58 12.28 -1.87
C GLY A 165 -17.87 11.26 -0.96
N LEU A 166 -16.55 11.29 -0.80
CA LEU A 166 -15.82 10.37 0.07
C LEU A 166 -15.72 10.90 1.51
N PRO A 167 -16.11 10.14 2.56
CA PRO A 167 -16.05 10.61 3.96
C PRO A 167 -14.65 11.01 4.44
N ALA A 168 -14.59 12.00 5.34
CA ALA A 168 -13.38 12.57 5.90
C ALA A 168 -13.38 12.50 7.44
N GLY A 169 -12.20 12.28 8.03
CA GLY A 169 -12.03 12.26 9.48
C GLY A 169 -11.97 13.66 10.07
N ILE A 170 -12.83 13.98 11.05
CA ILE A 170 -12.82 15.26 11.77
C ILE A 170 -11.86 15.16 12.96
N GLN A 171 -10.93 16.11 13.07
CA GLN A 171 -9.97 16.21 14.18
C GLN A 171 -10.31 17.31 15.19
N PHE A 172 -11.02 18.35 14.77
CA PHE A 172 -11.39 19.49 15.61
C PHE A 172 -12.76 20.02 15.18
N PHE A 173 -13.56 20.47 16.15
CA PHE A 173 -14.95 20.87 15.93
C PHE A 173 -15.37 21.94 16.95
N THR A 174 -15.93 23.04 16.46
CA THR A 174 -16.62 24.09 17.21
C THR A 174 -17.82 24.60 16.39
N ASP A 175 -18.62 25.50 16.94
CA ASP A 175 -19.78 26.10 16.24
C ASP A 175 -19.43 26.84 14.94
N THR A 176 -18.16 27.24 14.75
CA THR A 176 -17.70 28.05 13.61
C THR A 176 -16.51 27.47 12.84
N GLU A 177 -15.89 26.39 13.34
CA GLU A 177 -14.70 25.78 12.74
C GLU A 177 -14.72 24.24 12.82
N ILE A 178 -14.49 23.57 11.69
CA ILE A 178 -14.29 22.12 11.62
C ILE A 178 -12.96 21.87 10.90
N ARG A 179 -12.06 21.08 11.50
CA ARG A 179 -10.83 20.62 10.83
C ARG A 179 -11.01 19.17 10.40
N ALA A 180 -11.06 18.94 9.09
CA ALA A 180 -11.22 17.63 8.48
C ALA A 180 -9.95 17.23 7.71
N VAL A 181 -9.56 15.96 7.80
CA VAL A 181 -8.44 15.41 7.04
C VAL A 181 -8.95 15.06 5.64
N ALA A 182 -8.39 15.68 4.60
CA ALA A 182 -8.73 15.39 3.21
C ALA A 182 -8.46 13.89 2.90
N PRO A 183 -9.49 13.09 2.56
CA PRO A 183 -9.36 11.65 2.29
C PRO A 183 -8.78 11.41 0.89
N VAL A 184 -8.62 10.14 0.48
CA VAL A 184 -8.08 9.80 -0.86
C VAL A 184 -9.16 9.96 -1.93
N SER A 185 -9.31 11.18 -2.46
CA SER A 185 -10.36 11.56 -3.41
C SER A 185 -9.81 12.36 -4.61
N THR A 186 -10.69 12.81 -5.50
CA THR A 186 -10.37 13.70 -6.63
C THR A 186 -10.90 15.11 -6.37
N SER A 187 -10.35 16.11 -7.08
CA SER A 187 -10.79 17.51 -6.98
C SER A 187 -12.30 17.64 -7.20
N GLY A 188 -12.99 18.27 -6.24
CA GLY A 188 -14.44 18.31 -6.21
C GLY A 188 -14.99 18.98 -4.94
N PRO A 189 -16.32 19.14 -4.82
CA PRO A 189 -16.96 19.85 -3.72
C PRO A 189 -16.70 19.20 -2.36
N ILE A 190 -16.59 20.01 -1.31
CA ILE A 190 -16.74 19.53 0.06
C ILE A 190 -18.22 19.54 0.42
N THR A 191 -18.73 18.44 0.96
CA THR A 191 -20.10 18.35 1.51
C THR A 191 -20.04 18.14 3.02
N LEU A 192 -20.75 19.00 3.76
CA LEU A 192 -20.85 19.02 5.21
C LEU A 192 -22.30 18.69 5.61
N ILE A 193 -22.49 17.68 6.45
CA ILE A 193 -23.79 17.29 7.02
C ILE A 193 -23.77 17.60 8.52
N ILE A 194 -24.82 18.26 9.00
CA ILE A 194 -25.00 18.61 10.43
C ILE A 194 -26.45 18.34 10.83
N GLY A 195 -26.66 17.24 11.56
CA GLY A 195 -28.00 16.67 11.76
C GLY A 195 -28.60 16.29 10.41
N ASN A 196 -29.76 16.84 10.08
CA ASN A 196 -30.43 16.66 8.78
C ASN A 196 -30.18 17.82 7.79
N GLN A 197 -29.26 18.75 8.09
CA GLN A 197 -28.82 19.79 7.15
C GLN A 197 -27.70 19.25 6.26
N THR A 198 -27.77 19.46 4.94
CA THR A 198 -26.68 19.16 3.99
C THR A 198 -26.23 20.46 3.32
N ILE A 199 -24.93 20.73 3.36
CA ILE A 199 -24.30 21.96 2.89
C ILE A 199 -23.19 21.60 1.90
N THR A 200 -23.26 22.13 0.68
CA THR A 200 -22.20 21.98 -0.32
C THR A 200 -21.34 23.23 -0.35
N GLY A 201 -20.06 23.10 -0.04
CA GLY A 201 -19.06 24.16 -0.10
C GLY A 201 -18.37 24.27 -1.46
N THR A 202 -17.32 25.10 -1.50
CA THR A 202 -16.44 25.20 -2.66
C THR A 202 -15.65 23.90 -2.91
N ALA A 203 -15.09 23.77 -4.10
CA ALA A 203 -14.27 22.62 -4.45
C ALA A 203 -12.88 22.68 -3.79
N PHE A 204 -12.46 21.58 -3.20
CA PHE A 204 -11.07 21.37 -2.81
C PHE A 204 -10.28 20.81 -4.00
N THR A 205 -9.11 21.40 -4.28
CA THR A 205 -8.26 20.99 -5.40
C THR A 205 -7.17 20.04 -4.91
N TYR A 206 -7.30 18.76 -5.22
CA TYR A 206 -6.25 17.78 -4.94
C TYR A 206 -5.04 18.04 -5.82
N VAL A 207 -3.88 18.29 -5.20
CA VAL A 207 -2.59 18.39 -5.91
C VAL A 207 -1.86 17.06 -5.84
N SER A 208 -1.29 16.66 -6.98
CA SER A 208 -0.44 15.48 -7.12
C SER A 208 1.02 15.84 -6.79
N PRO A 209 1.83 14.95 -6.18
CA PRO A 209 1.53 13.57 -5.84
C PRO A 209 0.92 13.35 -4.44
N PHE A 210 0.16 12.27 -4.34
CA PHE A 210 -0.25 11.67 -3.06
C PHE A 210 0.95 11.12 -2.30
N ILE A 211 1.10 11.48 -1.02
CA ILE A 211 2.02 10.79 -0.12
C ILE A 211 1.36 9.47 0.33
N ALA A 212 1.71 8.39 -0.37
CA ALA A 212 1.52 6.97 -0.01
C ALA A 212 0.12 6.49 0.45
N PRO A 213 -0.75 6.04 -0.48
CA PRO A 213 -1.57 4.86 -0.24
C PRO A 213 -0.68 3.60 -0.34
N TYR A 214 -0.38 3.00 0.82
CA TYR A 214 0.42 1.78 0.91
C TYR A 214 -0.31 0.60 0.26
N VAL A 215 0.41 -0.18 -0.55
CA VAL A 215 -0.03 -1.54 -0.91
C VAL A 215 0.50 -2.47 0.19
N SER A 216 -0.41 -2.94 1.04
CA SER A 216 -0.05 -3.80 2.17
C SER A 216 0.24 -5.22 1.71
N GLY A 217 1.45 -5.70 2.00
CA GLY A 217 1.90 -7.06 1.65
C GLY A 217 2.47 -7.18 0.24
N ASN A 218 2.39 -8.38 -0.32
CA ASN A 218 3.01 -8.72 -1.61
C ASN A 218 2.14 -8.31 -2.80
N VAL A 219 2.77 -7.73 -3.82
CA VAL A 219 2.21 -7.61 -5.17
C VAL A 219 2.75 -8.76 -6.02
N ILE A 220 1.84 -9.45 -6.73
CA ILE A 220 2.14 -10.56 -7.62
C ILE A 220 1.38 -10.29 -8.92
N LEU A 221 2.09 -10.23 -10.03
CA LEU A 221 1.57 -9.93 -11.37
C LEU A 221 2.06 -11.04 -12.32
N THR A 222 1.18 -11.94 -12.74
CA THR A 222 1.52 -13.13 -13.56
C THR A 222 1.02 -13.06 -15.00
N THR A 223 0.21 -12.05 -15.32
CA THR A 223 -0.34 -11.77 -16.65
C THR A 223 -0.35 -10.28 -16.95
N GLN A 224 -0.42 -9.88 -18.22
CA GLN A 224 -0.57 -8.49 -18.61
C GLN A 224 -1.88 -7.90 -18.06
N ALA A 225 -2.95 -8.68 -18.02
CA ALA A 225 -4.24 -8.27 -17.47
C ALA A 225 -4.15 -7.90 -15.98
N GLU A 226 -3.33 -8.58 -15.19
CA GLU A 226 -3.08 -8.23 -13.78
C GLU A 226 -2.25 -6.95 -13.65
N VAL A 227 -1.24 -6.75 -14.51
CA VAL A 227 -0.47 -5.48 -14.57
C VAL A 227 -1.41 -4.32 -14.88
N ASP A 228 -2.23 -4.45 -15.92
CA ASP A 228 -3.17 -3.42 -16.37
C ASP A 228 -4.23 -3.12 -15.30
N ALA A 229 -4.75 -4.15 -14.63
CA ALA A 229 -5.70 -4.01 -13.52
C ALA A 229 -5.07 -3.30 -12.30
N PHE A 230 -3.82 -3.65 -11.94
CA PHE A 230 -3.09 -3.00 -10.86
C PHE A 230 -2.81 -1.52 -11.15
N VAL A 231 -2.43 -1.19 -12.40
CA VAL A 231 -2.24 0.19 -12.87
C VAL A 231 -3.56 0.97 -12.86
N ALA A 232 -4.66 0.36 -13.32
CA ALA A 232 -5.99 0.98 -13.31
C ALA A 232 -6.49 1.26 -11.89
N GLN A 233 -6.34 0.29 -10.97
CA GLN A 233 -6.73 0.43 -9.56
C GLN A 233 -5.96 1.55 -8.84
N ASN A 234 -4.73 1.84 -9.28
CA ASN A 234 -3.82 2.77 -8.63
C ASN A 234 -3.54 4.07 -9.43
N LYS A 235 -4.34 4.35 -10.44
CA LYS A 235 -4.22 5.53 -11.29
C LYS A 235 -4.17 6.83 -10.46
N GLY A 236 -3.09 7.62 -10.64
CA GLY A 236 -2.89 8.91 -9.98
C GLY A 236 -2.29 8.86 -8.57
N ARG A 237 -1.89 7.68 -8.08
CA ARG A 237 -1.26 7.49 -6.76
C ARG A 237 0.24 7.20 -6.93
N GLN A 238 1.12 7.82 -6.14
CA GLN A 238 2.46 7.23 -5.90
C GLN A 238 2.30 6.02 -4.99
N LEU A 239 3.06 4.95 -5.19
CA LEU A 239 2.88 3.67 -4.48
C LEU A 239 4.12 3.28 -3.68
N GLN A 240 3.87 2.69 -2.52
CA GLN A 240 4.86 1.99 -1.70
C GLN A 240 4.32 0.60 -1.39
N ILE A 241 5.10 -0.44 -1.67
CA ILE A 241 4.72 -1.85 -1.45
C ILE A 241 5.41 -2.33 -0.18
N THR A 242 4.67 -2.78 0.82
CA THR A 242 5.27 -3.18 2.12
C THR A 242 5.78 -4.62 2.17
N GLY A 243 5.51 -5.42 1.13
CA GLY A 243 6.11 -6.73 0.90
C GLY A 243 6.97 -6.76 -0.36
N ASN A 244 6.91 -7.87 -1.09
CA ASN A 244 7.61 -8.11 -2.34
C ASN A 244 6.79 -7.62 -3.55
N LEU A 245 7.47 -7.21 -4.63
CA LEU A 245 6.91 -7.04 -5.96
C LEU A 245 7.41 -8.19 -6.85
N ASN A 246 6.51 -9.07 -7.30
CA ASN A 246 6.84 -10.19 -8.17
C ASN A 246 6.11 -10.03 -9.52
N ILE A 247 6.86 -10.06 -10.62
CA ILE A 247 6.36 -9.95 -11.98
C ILE A 247 6.92 -11.14 -12.77
N SER A 248 6.03 -12.02 -13.24
CA SER A 248 6.43 -13.22 -13.99
C SER A 248 5.29 -13.80 -14.82
N GLY A 249 5.28 -13.51 -16.12
CA GLY A 249 4.24 -13.93 -17.05
C GLY A 249 4.72 -13.98 -18.50
N ALA A 250 4.32 -15.02 -19.23
CA ALA A 250 4.73 -15.23 -20.62
C ALA A 250 4.11 -14.20 -21.59
N ASP A 251 2.96 -13.64 -21.23
CA ASP A 251 2.17 -12.65 -21.95
C ASP A 251 2.47 -11.19 -21.54
N ILE A 252 3.28 -10.97 -20.50
CA ILE A 252 3.62 -9.62 -20.03
C ILE A 252 4.52 -8.94 -21.07
N THR A 253 3.96 -7.93 -21.72
CA THR A 253 4.60 -7.12 -22.78
C THR A 253 5.03 -5.74 -22.26
N SER A 254 4.34 -5.20 -21.26
CA SER A 254 4.59 -3.85 -20.73
C SER A 254 4.35 -3.77 -19.23
N VAL A 255 5.28 -3.13 -18.52
CA VAL A 255 5.14 -2.73 -17.11
C VAL A 255 5.29 -1.22 -16.92
N SER A 256 5.31 -0.44 -18.00
CA SER A 256 5.61 1.01 -17.94
C SER A 256 4.63 1.78 -17.05
N GLY A 257 3.38 1.34 -16.96
CA GLY A 257 2.36 1.89 -16.05
C GLY A 257 2.70 1.79 -14.56
N LEU A 258 3.67 0.96 -14.17
CA LEU A 258 4.17 0.84 -12.80
C LEU A 258 5.09 1.99 -12.36
N PHE A 259 5.31 3.01 -13.22
CA PHE A 259 6.16 4.18 -12.97
C PHE A 259 5.89 4.93 -11.65
N ASN A 260 4.72 4.74 -11.04
CA ASN A 260 4.34 5.35 -9.77
C ASN A 260 4.91 4.66 -8.52
N ILE A 261 5.50 3.46 -8.63
CA ILE A 261 6.12 2.77 -7.50
C ILE A 261 7.41 3.50 -7.10
N THR A 262 7.48 3.99 -5.86
CA THR A 262 8.64 4.71 -5.32
C THR A 262 9.46 3.86 -4.33
N SER A 263 8.86 2.87 -3.69
CA SER A 263 9.59 1.90 -2.84
C SER A 263 8.91 0.53 -2.77
N VAL A 264 9.72 -0.49 -2.51
CA VAL A 264 9.31 -1.86 -2.20
C VAL A 264 10.08 -2.29 -0.95
N SER A 265 9.43 -2.68 0.13
CA SER A 265 10.13 -3.02 1.38
C SER A 265 10.82 -4.39 1.36
N GLY A 266 10.45 -5.27 0.44
CA GLY A 266 11.06 -6.59 0.26
C GLY A 266 11.81 -6.75 -1.06
N LEU A 267 11.62 -7.92 -1.69
CA LEU A 267 12.17 -8.31 -2.98
C LEU A 267 11.42 -7.67 -4.15
N ILE A 268 12.17 -7.10 -5.11
CA ILE A 268 11.71 -6.88 -6.47
C ILE A 268 12.20 -8.04 -7.34
N SER A 269 11.26 -8.85 -7.83
CA SER A 269 11.53 -9.96 -8.74
C SER A 269 10.82 -9.71 -10.07
N ILE A 270 11.57 -9.58 -11.16
CA ILE A 270 11.05 -9.65 -12.53
C ILE A 270 11.73 -10.84 -13.19
N ASN A 271 10.97 -11.89 -13.49
CA ASN A 271 11.53 -13.10 -14.05
C ASN A 271 10.65 -13.73 -15.12
N SER A 272 11.26 -14.34 -16.13
CA SER A 272 10.55 -15.19 -17.09
C SER A 272 9.47 -14.44 -17.90
N CYS A 273 9.72 -13.16 -18.23
CA CYS A 273 8.86 -12.32 -19.06
C CYS A 273 9.47 -12.15 -20.48
N PRO A 274 9.32 -13.12 -21.40
CA PRO A 274 10.03 -13.16 -22.69
C PRO A 274 9.60 -12.07 -23.69
N LEU A 275 8.49 -11.37 -23.42
CA LEU A 275 8.00 -10.26 -24.26
C LEU A 275 8.27 -8.88 -23.64
N LEU A 276 8.79 -8.82 -22.42
CA LEU A 276 8.95 -7.58 -21.66
C LEU A 276 10.28 -6.89 -21.99
N ASN A 277 10.24 -5.95 -22.93
CA ASN A 277 11.43 -5.29 -23.46
C ASN A 277 11.80 -3.97 -22.75
N ASP A 278 10.90 -3.41 -21.93
CA ASP A 278 11.14 -2.22 -21.10
C ASP A 278 10.84 -2.47 -19.62
N VAL A 279 11.74 -2.00 -18.75
CA VAL A 279 11.60 -1.98 -17.29
C VAL A 279 11.99 -0.61 -16.69
N SER A 280 11.94 0.45 -17.50
CA SER A 280 12.28 1.85 -17.14
C SER A 280 11.66 2.36 -15.84
N PHE A 281 10.49 1.84 -15.45
CA PHE A 281 9.82 2.14 -14.17
C PHE A 281 10.70 1.91 -12.93
N LEU A 282 11.64 0.95 -12.99
CA LEU A 282 12.57 0.64 -11.91
C LEU A 282 13.42 1.86 -11.49
N ASN A 283 13.67 2.80 -12.41
CA ASN A 283 14.42 4.01 -12.14
C ASN A 283 13.61 5.08 -11.37
N ASN A 284 12.41 4.77 -10.89
CA ASN A 284 11.66 5.60 -9.92
C ASN A 284 11.74 5.06 -8.49
N ILE A 285 12.32 3.88 -8.29
CA ILE A 285 12.40 3.21 -6.99
C ILE A 285 13.62 3.72 -6.22
N THR A 286 13.40 4.21 -4.99
CA THR A 286 14.44 4.74 -4.10
C THR A 286 14.87 3.77 -3.00
N ALA A 287 14.04 2.76 -2.71
CA ALA A 287 14.29 1.72 -1.73
C ALA A 287 13.75 0.36 -2.18
N ALA A 288 14.59 -0.67 -2.02
CA ALA A 288 14.33 -2.09 -2.20
C ALA A 288 15.22 -2.85 -1.19
N ASP A 289 14.77 -3.99 -0.65
CA ASP A 289 15.68 -4.86 0.15
C ASP A 289 16.43 -5.84 -0.76
N ASN A 290 15.75 -6.46 -1.73
CA ASN A 290 16.38 -7.42 -2.64
C ASN A 290 16.00 -7.16 -4.10
N LEU A 291 16.88 -7.51 -5.04
CA LEU A 291 16.64 -7.39 -6.49
C LEU A 291 16.92 -8.73 -7.19
N SER A 292 16.01 -9.15 -8.08
CA SER A 292 16.13 -10.37 -8.90
C SER A 292 15.57 -10.13 -10.30
N PHE A 293 16.45 -10.05 -11.30
CA PHE A 293 16.10 -9.85 -12.71
C PHE A 293 16.58 -11.05 -13.54
N GLN A 294 15.67 -11.90 -14.01
CA GLN A 294 16.05 -13.22 -14.56
C GLN A 294 15.34 -13.57 -15.87
N ASN A 295 16.10 -14.02 -16.88
CA ASN A 295 15.59 -14.43 -18.20
C ASN A 295 14.76 -13.33 -18.91
N LEU A 296 15.25 -12.08 -18.89
CA LEU A 296 14.57 -10.93 -19.51
C LEU A 296 15.21 -10.56 -20.87
N PRO A 297 14.42 -10.16 -21.88
CA PRO A 297 14.93 -9.73 -23.19
C PRO A 297 15.39 -8.26 -23.21
N VAL A 298 15.25 -7.54 -22.10
CA VAL A 298 15.60 -6.12 -21.94
C VAL A 298 17.05 -5.83 -22.30
N THR A 299 17.29 -4.66 -22.89
CA THR A 299 18.63 -4.18 -23.24
C THR A 299 19.30 -3.37 -22.13
N VAL A 300 18.51 -2.79 -21.22
CA VAL A 300 18.99 -1.87 -20.18
C VAL A 300 18.20 -2.08 -18.88
N ILE A 301 18.88 -2.06 -17.73
CA ILE A 301 18.28 -1.97 -16.39
C ILE A 301 18.94 -0.80 -15.67
N ILE A 302 18.15 0.18 -15.23
CA ILE A 302 18.62 1.36 -14.48
C ILE A 302 17.79 1.52 -13.20
N MET A 303 18.47 1.66 -12.07
CA MET A 303 17.91 1.97 -10.74
C MET A 303 18.74 3.06 -10.05
N ASP A 304 19.10 4.12 -10.79
CA ASP A 304 20.00 5.19 -10.34
C ASP A 304 19.48 6.04 -9.18
N LYS A 305 18.21 5.87 -8.78
CA LYS A 305 17.61 6.51 -7.61
C LYS A 305 17.64 5.63 -6.35
N LEU A 306 18.07 4.38 -6.45
CA LEU A 306 18.17 3.44 -5.34
C LEU A 306 19.37 3.81 -4.46
N VAL A 307 19.10 4.56 -3.39
CA VAL A 307 20.11 5.09 -2.46
C VAL A 307 20.29 4.22 -1.21
N ASN A 308 19.24 3.49 -0.81
CA ASN A 308 19.26 2.63 0.36
C ASN A 308 20.03 1.33 0.10
N ALA A 309 20.64 0.79 1.14
CA ALA A 309 21.33 -0.50 1.09
C ALA A 309 20.38 -1.64 0.68
N THR A 310 20.90 -2.61 -0.08
CA THR A 310 20.19 -3.85 -0.44
C THR A 310 20.86 -5.07 0.19
N SER A 311 20.08 -6.09 0.52
CA SER A 311 20.58 -7.39 0.97
C SER A 311 21.21 -8.19 -0.18
N TYR A 312 20.56 -8.32 -1.34
CA TYR A 312 21.19 -8.88 -2.55
C TYR A 312 20.65 -8.34 -3.88
N ILE A 313 21.47 -8.53 -4.92
CA ILE A 313 21.19 -8.23 -6.33
C ILE A 313 21.56 -9.44 -7.17
N THR A 314 20.58 -10.05 -7.84
CA THR A 314 20.80 -11.11 -8.83
C THR A 314 20.31 -10.65 -10.21
N VAL A 315 21.18 -10.75 -11.21
CA VAL A 315 20.84 -10.58 -12.63
C VAL A 315 21.31 -11.82 -13.39
N SER A 316 20.41 -12.56 -14.03
CA SER A 316 20.74 -13.84 -14.67
C SER A 316 20.07 -14.05 -16.01
N SER A 317 20.81 -14.60 -16.98
CA SER A 317 20.30 -15.00 -18.31
C SER A 317 19.65 -13.87 -19.13
N CYS A 318 19.86 -12.60 -18.76
CA CYS A 318 19.38 -11.44 -19.51
C CYS A 318 20.30 -11.19 -20.71
N LYS A 319 20.25 -12.06 -21.72
CA LYS A 319 21.25 -12.15 -22.80
C LYS A 319 21.45 -10.85 -23.59
N ASN A 320 20.40 -10.05 -23.76
CA ASN A 320 20.40 -8.79 -24.52
C ASN A 320 20.84 -7.57 -23.68
N LEU A 321 20.98 -7.74 -22.36
CA LEU A 321 21.30 -6.65 -21.44
C LEU A 321 22.70 -6.14 -21.73
N ASN A 322 22.83 -4.88 -22.17
CA ASN A 322 24.11 -4.22 -22.41
C ASN A 322 24.55 -3.34 -21.23
N THR A 323 23.59 -2.81 -20.45
CA THR A 323 23.83 -1.86 -19.35
C THR A 323 23.05 -2.26 -18.10
N LEU A 324 23.75 -2.33 -16.96
CA LEU A 324 23.17 -2.42 -15.62
C LEU A 324 23.69 -1.28 -14.75
N SER A 325 22.81 -0.35 -14.38
CA SER A 325 23.17 0.85 -13.60
C SER A 325 22.38 0.94 -12.30
N LEU A 326 23.09 1.03 -11.18
CA LEU A 326 22.58 1.27 -9.82
C LEU A 326 23.48 2.30 -9.12
N LYS A 327 23.85 3.37 -9.82
CA LYS A 327 25.05 4.16 -9.49
C LYS A 327 25.02 4.90 -8.16
N ALA A 328 23.84 5.15 -7.60
CA ALA A 328 23.65 5.78 -6.29
C ALA A 328 23.61 4.79 -5.12
N LEU A 329 23.66 3.48 -5.39
CA LEU A 329 23.68 2.44 -4.36
C LEU A 329 25.01 2.49 -3.61
N THR A 330 24.96 2.80 -2.31
CA THR A 330 26.17 3.01 -1.49
C THR A 330 26.72 1.74 -0.85
N SER A 331 25.88 0.71 -0.63
CA SER A 331 26.26 -0.53 0.05
C SER A 331 25.34 -1.73 -0.27
N VAL A 332 25.89 -2.94 -0.15
CA VAL A 332 25.15 -4.23 -0.16
C VAL A 332 25.50 -5.02 1.10
N THR A 333 24.50 -5.57 1.81
CA THR A 333 24.65 -6.06 3.20
C THR A 333 24.49 -7.58 3.38
N GLY A 334 23.95 -8.30 2.41
CA GLY A 334 23.79 -9.75 2.50
C GLY A 334 25.13 -10.49 2.50
N LYS A 335 25.20 -11.64 3.18
CA LYS A 335 26.48 -12.32 3.50
C LYS A 335 26.65 -13.65 2.74
N SER A 336 26.39 -13.61 1.43
CA SER A 336 26.45 -14.76 0.52
C SER A 336 27.85 -14.97 -0.07
N VAL A 337 28.43 -16.16 0.10
CA VAL A 337 29.66 -16.57 -0.62
C VAL A 337 29.43 -16.84 -2.11
N LEU A 338 28.19 -17.06 -2.55
CA LEU A 338 27.83 -17.25 -3.96
C LEU A 338 27.62 -15.92 -4.72
N GLY A 339 27.86 -14.80 -4.04
CA GLY A 339 27.52 -13.45 -4.49
C GLY A 339 26.31 -12.89 -3.74
N SER A 340 26.47 -11.68 -3.22
CA SER A 340 25.35 -10.76 -2.89
C SER A 340 25.14 -9.72 -4.01
N ILE A 341 26.15 -9.50 -4.86
CA ILE A 341 25.96 -9.02 -6.23
C ILE A 341 26.31 -10.20 -7.14
N ARG A 342 25.36 -10.67 -7.95
CA ARG A 342 25.47 -11.89 -8.75
C ARG A 342 24.94 -11.68 -10.17
N ILE A 343 25.84 -11.53 -11.13
CA ILE A 343 25.56 -11.17 -12.53
C ILE A 343 26.06 -12.31 -13.42
N ILE A 344 25.16 -13.06 -14.07
CA ILE A 344 25.52 -14.32 -14.76
C ILE A 344 24.82 -14.47 -16.11
N SER A 345 25.53 -14.96 -17.13
CA SER A 345 24.99 -15.28 -18.47
C SER A 345 24.25 -14.11 -19.14
N CYS A 346 24.72 -12.89 -18.89
CA CYS A 346 24.23 -11.67 -19.54
C CYS A 346 25.23 -11.35 -20.67
N GLU A 347 25.13 -12.12 -21.74
CA GLU A 347 26.19 -12.28 -22.75
C GLU A 347 26.59 -10.98 -23.47
N GLN A 348 25.70 -9.98 -23.56
CA GLN A 348 25.97 -8.67 -24.15
C GLN A 348 26.35 -7.58 -23.13
N LEU A 349 26.41 -7.89 -21.83
CA LEU A 349 26.57 -6.91 -20.75
C LEU A 349 27.99 -6.36 -20.71
N SER A 350 28.18 -5.19 -21.32
CA SER A 350 29.46 -4.50 -21.42
C SER A 350 29.62 -3.36 -20.43
N HIS A 351 28.52 -2.77 -19.95
CA HIS A 351 28.54 -1.64 -19.01
C HIS A 351 27.86 -1.97 -17.68
N LEU A 352 28.62 -1.76 -16.60
CA LEU A 352 28.13 -1.77 -15.22
C LEU A 352 28.38 -0.38 -14.62
N ASP A 353 27.42 0.16 -13.86
CA ASP A 353 27.63 1.35 -13.04
C ASP A 353 27.10 1.10 -11.62
N PHE A 354 28.04 0.90 -10.69
CA PHE A 354 27.86 0.86 -9.24
C PHE A 354 28.79 1.92 -8.61
N SER A 355 29.00 3.06 -9.28
CA SER A 355 30.15 3.94 -8.99
C SER A 355 30.18 4.56 -7.59
N SER A 356 29.05 4.63 -6.86
CA SER A 356 28.99 5.02 -5.44
C SER A 356 29.11 3.86 -4.44
N LEU A 357 29.20 2.61 -4.90
CA LEU A 357 29.19 1.41 -4.05
C LEU A 357 30.50 1.30 -3.26
N SER A 358 30.44 1.71 -2.00
CA SER A 358 31.60 1.69 -1.09
C SER A 358 31.87 0.32 -0.48
N SER A 359 30.83 -0.49 -0.29
CA SER A 359 30.91 -1.79 0.39
C SER A 359 29.94 -2.84 -0.15
N ASN A 360 30.38 -4.09 -0.15
CA ASN A 360 29.53 -5.27 -0.28
C ASN A 360 29.94 -6.27 0.80
N GLU A 361 29.06 -6.63 1.73
CA GLU A 361 29.36 -7.58 2.81
C GLU A 361 29.40 -9.04 2.34
N GLY A 362 28.96 -9.32 1.12
CA GLY A 362 29.02 -10.63 0.48
C GLY A 362 29.86 -10.63 -0.80
N GLY A 363 29.77 -11.71 -1.57
CA GLY A 363 30.53 -11.83 -2.82
C GLY A 363 30.09 -10.81 -3.88
N ILE A 364 31.03 -10.43 -4.74
CA ILE A 364 30.75 -10.02 -6.12
C ILE A 364 31.02 -11.25 -6.99
N PHE A 365 30.03 -11.68 -7.76
CA PHE A 365 30.12 -12.78 -8.71
C PHE A 365 29.68 -12.29 -10.09
N ILE A 366 30.61 -12.22 -11.05
CA ILE A 366 30.33 -11.79 -12.43
C ILE A 366 30.84 -12.86 -13.40
N ALA A 367 29.95 -13.45 -14.20
CA ALA A 367 30.34 -14.49 -15.14
C ALA A 367 29.54 -14.52 -16.45
N GLY A 368 30.20 -14.80 -17.56
CA GLY A 368 29.54 -14.86 -18.88
C GLY A 368 28.97 -13.51 -19.30
N THR A 369 29.77 -12.45 -19.15
CA THR A 369 29.43 -11.05 -19.52
C THR A 369 30.47 -10.45 -20.47
N ALA A 370 30.11 -9.37 -21.15
CA ALA A 370 30.94 -8.68 -22.15
C ALA A 370 31.73 -7.47 -21.60
N ILE A 371 31.85 -7.31 -20.27
CA ILE A 371 32.61 -6.22 -19.64
C ILE A 371 34.09 -6.23 -20.04
N SER A 372 34.67 -5.06 -20.26
CA SER A 372 36.10 -4.87 -20.56
C SER A 372 36.98 -4.74 -19.31
N ASP A 373 36.38 -4.26 -18.23
CA ASP A 373 37.02 -3.85 -16.97
C ASP A 373 35.94 -3.82 -15.86
N LEU A 374 36.27 -3.23 -14.71
CA LEU A 374 35.37 -3.08 -13.56
C LEU A 374 35.23 -1.61 -13.13
N SER A 375 35.39 -0.65 -14.04
CA SER A 375 35.35 0.80 -13.77
C SER A 375 34.09 1.24 -13.02
N GLY A 376 32.97 0.57 -13.27
CA GLY A 376 31.72 0.72 -12.54
C GLY A 376 31.79 0.45 -11.02
N PHE A 377 32.89 -0.09 -10.48
CA PHE A 377 33.09 -0.34 -9.05
C PHE A 377 34.12 0.62 -8.41
N SER A 378 34.45 1.75 -9.06
CA SER A 378 35.53 2.69 -8.70
C SER A 378 35.63 3.15 -7.24
N SER A 379 34.53 3.11 -6.46
CA SER A 379 34.50 3.48 -5.04
C SER A 379 34.58 2.30 -4.06
N LEU A 380 34.66 1.06 -4.55
CA LEU A 380 34.52 -0.15 -3.74
C LEU A 380 35.75 -0.39 -2.86
N GLN A 381 35.61 -0.14 -1.56
CA GLN A 381 36.68 -0.29 -0.58
C GLN A 381 36.73 -1.69 0.03
N LYS A 382 35.57 -2.36 0.12
CA LYS A 382 35.36 -3.62 0.84
C LYS A 382 34.39 -4.52 0.08
N ALA A 383 34.77 -5.76 -0.16
CA ALA A 383 33.88 -6.82 -0.67
C ALA A 383 33.91 -8.02 0.29
N GLY A 384 32.94 -8.92 0.24
CA GLY A 384 33.01 -10.19 0.96
C GLY A 384 33.95 -11.16 0.25
N ALA A 385 33.68 -11.41 -1.03
CA ALA A 385 34.41 -12.29 -1.97
C ALA A 385 34.49 -11.65 -3.37
N LEU A 386 35.36 -12.16 -4.25
CA LEU A 386 35.43 -11.73 -5.66
C LEU A 386 35.52 -12.94 -6.60
N THR A 387 34.52 -13.14 -7.44
CA THR A 387 34.52 -14.18 -8.50
C THR A 387 34.27 -13.55 -9.87
N LEU A 388 35.23 -13.75 -10.78
CA LEU A 388 35.19 -13.29 -12.18
C LEU A 388 35.46 -14.50 -13.07
N SER A 389 34.44 -15.05 -13.71
CA SER A 389 34.57 -16.27 -14.52
C SER A 389 34.08 -16.09 -15.96
N SER A 390 34.88 -16.52 -16.93
CA SER A 390 34.42 -16.69 -18.31
C SER A 390 33.83 -15.40 -18.92
N ASN A 391 34.40 -14.23 -18.60
CA ASN A 391 34.05 -12.95 -19.22
C ASN A 391 35.03 -12.70 -20.39
N PRO A 392 34.67 -13.00 -21.65
CA PRO A 392 35.64 -13.04 -22.77
C PRO A 392 36.14 -11.66 -23.23
N SER A 393 35.53 -10.57 -22.75
CA SER A 393 35.95 -9.21 -23.03
C SER A 393 36.90 -8.60 -21.99
N LEU A 394 36.96 -9.18 -20.77
CA LEU A 394 37.66 -8.58 -19.63
C LEU A 394 39.18 -8.54 -19.88
N ILE A 395 39.77 -7.35 -19.88
CA ILE A 395 41.20 -7.11 -20.18
C ILE A 395 42.02 -6.88 -18.91
N ASN A 396 41.44 -6.21 -17.92
CA ASN A 396 42.07 -5.86 -16.64
C ASN A 396 41.01 -5.78 -15.54
N LEU A 397 41.39 -5.36 -14.33
CA LEU A 397 40.51 -5.21 -13.17
C LEU A 397 40.38 -3.75 -12.72
N HIS A 398 40.61 -2.80 -13.65
CA HIS A 398 40.50 -1.36 -13.41
C HIS A 398 39.13 -1.02 -12.84
N GLY A 399 39.08 -0.12 -11.86
CA GLY A 399 37.91 0.17 -11.03
C GLY A 399 37.94 -0.51 -9.66
N LEU A 400 38.79 -1.53 -9.44
CA LEU A 400 38.98 -2.13 -8.12
C LEU A 400 40.06 -1.46 -7.25
N GLU A 401 40.66 -0.34 -7.68
CA GLU A 401 41.84 0.23 -7.01
C GLU A 401 41.63 0.63 -5.55
N GLN A 402 40.39 0.89 -5.12
CA GLN A 402 40.07 1.20 -3.72
C GLN A 402 39.91 -0.06 -2.84
N LEU A 403 39.83 -1.26 -3.43
CA LEU A 403 39.55 -2.50 -2.72
C LEU A 403 40.74 -2.91 -1.86
N THR A 404 40.59 -2.77 -0.54
CA THR A 404 41.66 -3.08 0.44
C THR A 404 41.43 -4.36 1.22
N THR A 405 40.17 -4.78 1.35
CA THR A 405 39.74 -5.79 2.33
C THR A 405 38.71 -6.75 1.74
N LEU A 406 38.89 -8.06 1.95
CA LEU A 406 37.83 -9.05 1.83
C LEU A 406 37.28 -9.41 3.22
N THR A 407 35.96 -9.25 3.43
CA THR A 407 35.33 -9.17 4.76
C THR A 407 34.61 -10.44 5.23
N LEU A 408 34.26 -11.37 4.33
CA LEU A 408 33.63 -12.63 4.75
C LEU A 408 34.65 -13.53 5.47
N PRO A 409 34.32 -14.12 6.63
CA PRO A 409 35.17 -15.11 7.26
C PRO A 409 35.31 -16.35 6.37
N ALA A 410 36.43 -17.07 6.49
CA ALA A 410 36.61 -18.34 5.80
C ALA A 410 35.64 -19.39 6.37
N ILE A 411 34.56 -19.69 5.65
CA ILE A 411 33.51 -20.61 6.11
C ILE A 411 34.03 -22.06 6.08
N SER A 412 34.51 -22.53 7.22
CA SER A 412 34.94 -23.92 7.42
C SER A 412 33.75 -24.87 7.59
N GLY A 413 33.07 -25.14 6.47
CA GLY A 413 32.06 -26.21 6.34
C GLY A 413 30.61 -25.76 6.47
N LEU A 414 29.82 -26.07 5.43
CA LEU A 414 28.36 -26.26 5.54
C LEU A 414 27.79 -27.10 4.38
N LEU A 415 28.36 -26.98 3.18
CA LEU A 415 27.88 -27.67 1.97
C LEU A 415 29.02 -28.43 1.26
N GLY A 416 28.70 -29.56 0.62
CA GLY A 416 29.68 -30.48 0.03
C GLY A 416 30.43 -30.01 -1.22
N GLY A 417 30.12 -28.81 -1.73
CA GLY A 417 30.84 -28.13 -2.81
C GLY A 417 31.58 -26.92 -2.26
N VAL A 418 32.90 -26.84 -2.50
CA VAL A 418 33.78 -25.90 -1.80
C VAL A 418 33.94 -24.58 -2.56
N VAL A 419 33.22 -23.54 -2.10
CA VAL A 419 33.60 -22.13 -2.31
C VAL A 419 34.12 -21.60 -0.98
N ILE A 420 35.44 -21.59 -0.83
CA ILE A 420 36.12 -20.89 0.28
C ILE A 420 35.99 -19.39 0.01
N ASN A 421 35.93 -18.53 1.03
CA ASN A 421 35.93 -17.10 0.75
C ASN A 421 37.28 -16.62 0.15
N GLY A 422 37.25 -15.80 -0.89
CA GLY A 422 38.44 -15.21 -1.49
C GLY A 422 38.26 -14.77 -2.94
N ILE A 423 39.34 -14.90 -3.73
CA ILE A 423 39.41 -14.49 -5.13
C ILE A 423 39.38 -15.68 -6.07
N TYR A 424 38.49 -15.64 -7.06
CA TYR A 424 38.32 -16.66 -8.09
C TYR A 424 38.27 -16.01 -9.48
N ILE A 425 39.40 -15.94 -10.17
CA ILE A 425 39.52 -15.28 -11.49
C ILE A 425 39.87 -16.35 -12.52
N ASN A 426 38.93 -16.74 -13.37
CA ASN A 426 39.13 -17.88 -14.27
C ASN A 426 38.49 -17.74 -15.65
N SER A 427 39.15 -18.31 -16.66
CA SER A 427 38.64 -18.37 -18.04
C SER A 427 38.33 -17.00 -18.67
N ASN A 428 38.83 -15.90 -18.12
CA ASN A 428 38.69 -14.57 -18.70
C ASN A 428 39.75 -14.42 -19.79
N VAL A 429 39.44 -14.88 -21.00
CA VAL A 429 40.45 -15.19 -22.03
C VAL A 429 41.29 -13.99 -22.48
N LYS A 430 40.79 -12.76 -22.38
CA LYS A 430 41.51 -11.52 -22.72
C LYS A 430 42.22 -10.85 -21.54
N LEU A 431 42.10 -11.35 -20.32
CA LEU A 431 42.66 -10.71 -19.13
C LEU A 431 44.18 -10.73 -19.23
N THR A 432 44.84 -9.57 -19.34
CA THR A 432 46.30 -9.46 -19.51
C THR A 432 47.05 -9.13 -18.22
N SER A 433 46.38 -8.43 -17.29
CA SER A 433 46.96 -7.89 -16.05
C SER A 433 45.97 -7.95 -14.88
N LEU A 434 46.51 -8.07 -13.65
CA LEU A 434 45.76 -7.92 -12.40
C LEU A 434 45.66 -6.45 -11.91
N THR A 435 45.97 -5.46 -12.76
CA THR A 435 45.82 -4.02 -12.48
C THR A 435 44.41 -3.74 -11.95
N GLY A 436 44.34 -3.12 -10.77
CA GLY A 436 43.14 -2.96 -9.95
C GLY A 436 43.32 -3.53 -8.55
N LEU A 437 44.03 -4.66 -8.38
CA LEU A 437 44.15 -5.34 -7.09
C LEU A 437 45.30 -4.84 -6.17
N GLN A 438 46.02 -3.79 -6.54
CA GLN A 438 47.28 -3.41 -5.85
C GLN A 438 47.14 -2.95 -4.39
N ASN A 439 45.95 -2.54 -3.97
CA ASN A 439 45.69 -2.16 -2.57
C ASN A 439 45.13 -3.31 -1.72
N LEU A 440 44.77 -4.45 -2.33
CA LEU A 440 44.29 -5.63 -1.62
C LEU A 440 45.48 -6.45 -1.14
N LYS A 441 45.70 -6.50 0.18
CA LYS A 441 46.92 -7.10 0.78
C LYS A 441 46.71 -8.53 1.28
N ALA A 442 45.49 -8.93 1.57
CA ALA A 442 45.17 -10.25 2.11
C ALA A 442 43.80 -10.77 1.63
N ALA A 443 43.71 -12.09 1.49
CA ALA A 443 42.49 -12.87 1.28
C ALA A 443 42.69 -14.25 1.95
N PRO A 444 41.64 -15.06 2.15
CA PRO A 444 41.81 -16.44 2.62
C PRO A 444 42.33 -17.36 1.50
N ILE A 445 41.83 -17.20 0.28
CA ILE A 445 42.30 -17.93 -0.91
C ILE A 445 42.38 -17.02 -2.14
N ALA A 446 43.31 -17.30 -3.05
CA ALA A 446 43.23 -16.85 -4.44
C ALA A 446 43.44 -18.01 -5.41
N ARG A 447 42.47 -18.20 -6.31
CA ARG A 447 42.53 -19.14 -7.44
C ARG A 447 42.40 -18.34 -8.73
N ILE A 448 43.53 -18.10 -9.39
CA ILE A 448 43.61 -17.39 -10.66
C ILE A 448 44.04 -18.42 -11.70
N THR A 449 43.15 -18.85 -12.59
CA THR A 449 43.38 -20.04 -13.43
C THR A 449 42.77 -19.98 -14.82
N SER A 450 43.47 -20.48 -15.84
CA SER A 450 42.96 -20.56 -17.23
C SER A 450 42.70 -19.19 -17.88
N ASN A 451 43.34 -18.12 -17.41
CA ASN A 451 43.28 -16.80 -18.04
C ASN A 451 44.40 -16.71 -19.09
N ILE A 452 44.12 -17.17 -20.32
CA ILE A 452 45.14 -17.52 -21.31
C ILE A 452 46.01 -16.35 -21.82
N MET A 453 45.63 -15.10 -21.58
CA MET A 453 46.45 -13.91 -21.90
C MET A 453 47.11 -13.26 -20.67
N LEU A 454 46.88 -13.77 -19.45
CA LEU A 454 47.32 -13.12 -18.21
C LEU A 454 48.81 -13.32 -17.99
N ASN A 455 49.58 -12.25 -18.20
CA ASN A 455 51.04 -12.27 -18.06
C ASN A 455 51.56 -11.30 -17.00
N ASP A 456 50.78 -10.28 -16.60
CA ASP A 456 51.16 -9.35 -15.54
C ASP A 456 50.45 -9.66 -14.21
N PHE A 457 51.25 -10.06 -13.23
CA PHE A 457 50.84 -10.31 -11.84
C PHE A 457 51.35 -9.23 -10.87
N CYS A 458 52.16 -8.27 -11.32
CA CYS A 458 52.86 -7.32 -10.46
C CYS A 458 51.92 -6.45 -9.61
N PRO A 459 50.75 -5.98 -10.11
CA PRO A 459 49.77 -5.32 -9.27
C PRO A 459 49.36 -6.15 -8.04
N ALA A 460 49.21 -7.48 -8.18
CA ALA A 460 48.82 -8.35 -7.07
C ALA A 460 50.00 -8.88 -6.23
N LYS A 461 51.23 -8.34 -6.40
CA LYS A 461 52.47 -8.80 -5.73
C LYS A 461 52.30 -8.97 -4.21
N ALA A 462 51.70 -7.98 -3.53
CA ALA A 462 51.49 -8.01 -2.09
C ALA A 462 50.61 -9.19 -1.65
N LEU A 463 49.43 -9.34 -2.26
CA LEU A 463 48.50 -10.44 -2.00
C LEU A 463 49.12 -11.81 -2.28
N ILE A 464 49.77 -11.96 -3.44
CA ILE A 464 50.37 -13.23 -3.88
C ILE A 464 51.50 -13.64 -2.93
N THR A 465 52.33 -12.68 -2.50
CA THR A 465 53.41 -12.93 -1.53
C THR A 465 52.86 -13.33 -0.16
N THR A 466 51.78 -12.70 0.31
CA THR A 466 51.12 -13.10 1.56
C THR A 466 50.56 -14.52 1.45
N LEU A 467 49.80 -14.82 0.40
CA LEU A 467 49.16 -16.13 0.21
C LEU A 467 50.15 -17.28 -0.04
N SER A 468 51.33 -17.02 -0.62
CA SER A 468 52.33 -18.07 -0.90
C SER A 468 53.05 -18.58 0.35
N THR A 469 53.02 -17.82 1.45
CA THR A 469 53.59 -18.21 2.75
C THR A 469 52.60 -18.94 3.66
N LEU A 470 51.31 -18.93 3.34
CA LEU A 470 50.30 -19.62 4.13
C LEU A 470 50.38 -21.14 3.95
N PRO A 471 50.21 -21.94 5.03
CA PRO A 471 50.10 -23.38 4.90
C PRO A 471 48.85 -23.75 4.08
N ALA A 472 48.90 -24.90 3.39
CA ALA A 472 47.71 -25.46 2.76
C ALA A 472 46.62 -25.72 3.82
N TYR A 473 45.37 -25.43 3.47
CA TYR A 473 44.24 -25.66 4.38
C TYR A 473 44.15 -27.16 4.73
N SER A 474 44.03 -27.46 6.02
CA SER A 474 43.93 -28.83 6.54
C SER A 474 42.76 -29.62 5.95
N TYR A 475 41.69 -28.92 5.55
CA TYR A 475 40.60 -29.50 4.79
C TYR A 475 40.98 -29.66 3.30
N ARG A 476 41.04 -30.92 2.83
CA ARG A 476 41.38 -31.32 1.44
C ARG A 476 42.77 -30.88 0.93
N SER A 477 43.68 -30.44 1.80
CA SER A 477 45.05 -30.02 1.45
C SER A 477 45.11 -28.92 0.37
N THR A 478 44.09 -28.08 0.25
CA THR A 478 44.07 -27.04 -0.78
C THR A 478 44.97 -25.88 -0.38
N ALA A 479 45.98 -25.60 -1.20
CA ALA A 479 46.83 -24.42 -1.08
C ALA A 479 46.00 -23.12 -1.10
N ALA A 480 46.40 -22.14 -0.27
CA ALA A 480 45.80 -20.81 -0.23
C ALA A 480 46.02 -20.00 -1.53
N LEU A 481 47.02 -20.40 -2.33
CA LEU A 481 47.33 -19.82 -3.64
C LEU A 481 47.23 -20.90 -4.73
N THR A 482 46.64 -20.55 -5.88
CA THR A 482 46.69 -21.36 -7.11
C THR A 482 46.73 -20.44 -8.32
N LEU A 483 47.85 -20.46 -9.06
CA LEU A 483 48.11 -19.60 -10.23
C LEU A 483 48.49 -20.46 -11.45
N THR A 484 47.55 -21.25 -11.99
CA THR A 484 47.83 -22.27 -13.03
C THR A 484 47.15 -21.97 -14.36
N ASN A 485 47.81 -22.26 -15.48
CA ASN A 485 47.33 -22.01 -16.85
C ASN A 485 47.02 -20.52 -17.14
N ASN A 486 47.91 -19.60 -16.77
CA ASN A 486 47.72 -18.16 -17.03
C ASN A 486 48.84 -17.63 -17.92
N GLY A 487 48.52 -17.12 -19.11
CA GLY A 487 49.52 -16.61 -20.05
C GLY A 487 50.69 -17.57 -20.26
N SER A 488 51.90 -17.07 -20.04
CA SER A 488 53.16 -17.84 -20.13
C SER A 488 53.44 -18.77 -18.94
N TYR A 489 52.54 -18.84 -17.95
CA TYR A 489 52.76 -19.48 -16.66
C TYR A 489 51.79 -20.67 -16.45
N PRO A 490 52.22 -21.91 -16.81
CA PRO A 490 51.38 -23.09 -16.66
C PRO A 490 51.19 -23.48 -15.18
N THR A 491 52.19 -23.29 -14.31
CA THR A 491 52.11 -23.67 -12.89
C THR A 491 52.23 -22.47 -11.94
N THR A 492 51.73 -22.64 -10.71
CA THR A 492 51.88 -21.65 -9.63
C THR A 492 53.34 -21.29 -9.35
N LYS A 493 54.29 -22.20 -9.58
CA LYS A 493 55.72 -21.95 -9.41
C LYS A 493 56.24 -20.92 -10.42
N ASP A 494 55.79 -21.00 -11.66
CA ASP A 494 56.24 -20.14 -12.75
C ASP A 494 55.70 -18.71 -12.56
N ALA A 495 54.42 -18.60 -12.16
CA ALA A 495 53.81 -17.31 -11.81
C ALA A 495 54.47 -16.68 -10.57
N LEU A 496 54.84 -17.47 -9.55
CA LEU A 496 55.58 -16.98 -8.39
C LEU A 496 56.99 -16.49 -8.74
N ALA A 497 57.67 -17.15 -9.69
CA ALA A 497 58.97 -16.69 -10.18
C ALA A 497 58.86 -15.32 -10.88
N ALA A 498 57.79 -15.08 -11.66
CA ALA A 498 57.54 -13.76 -12.25
C ALA A 498 57.19 -12.69 -11.20
N VAL A 499 56.37 -13.02 -10.20
CA VAL A 499 56.03 -12.10 -9.10
C VAL A 499 57.26 -11.66 -8.28
N ALA A 500 58.28 -12.52 -8.18
CA ALA A 500 59.56 -12.18 -7.55
C ALA A 500 60.43 -11.21 -8.39
N LEU A 501 60.17 -11.05 -9.69
CA LEU A 501 60.87 -10.12 -10.60
C LEU A 501 60.17 -8.76 -10.72
N CYS A 502 58.94 -8.62 -10.22
CA CYS A 502 58.27 -7.34 -10.08
C CYS A 502 59.05 -6.46 -9.09
N ASN A 503 59.37 -5.22 -9.46
CA ASN A 503 59.99 -4.23 -8.56
C ASN A 503 58.95 -3.70 -7.55
#